data_AF-A0A1V6N3E0-F1
#
_entry.id   AF-A0A1V6N3E0-F1
#
_cell.length_a   1.000
_cell.length_b   1.000
_cell.length_c   1.000
_cell.angle_alpha   90.00
_cell.angle_beta   90.00
_cell.angle_gamma   90.00
#
_symmetry.space_group_name_H-M   'P 1'
#
loop_
_entity.id
_entity.type
_entity.pdbx_description
1 polymer ?
#
loop_
_entity_poly.entity_id
_entity_poly.type
_entity_poly.pdbx_seq_one_letter_code
_entity_poly.pdbx_strand_id
1 'polypeptide(L)'
;MPDLSNKELLIPYGTYQDMIKRTRVYRKQNGKNPTIIYLNSRNKKDYVNYIKLYEMYKRVKQYKKDKPKEVLNNVWINKPKISINVLIPKYNNPTVNINGKKYIPSNFTKFYDLMGGFGYSYYYNDIYSLSQEIKNLTIGKAMNCTDFAQLGVYIASQFKKDGKQIYTTRYRHVDCKSGGGHTQFEIQGGEFNKWTIVDISAKADKNSRIYSLSDGWCLNGTVRGYNESWILVDDGKT
;
A
#
# COMPACT_ATOMS: atom_id res chain seq x y z
N MET A 1 -20.70 28.87 22.35
CA MET A 1 -20.98 27.78 21.38
C MET A 1 -19.92 27.88 20.30
N PRO A 2 -19.03 26.88 20.11
CA PRO A 2 -17.97 27.01 19.12
C PRO A 2 -18.52 26.90 17.69
N ASP A 3 -18.26 27.93 16.88
CA ASP A 3 -18.41 27.87 15.42
C ASP A 3 -17.28 27.02 14.84
N LEU A 4 -17.63 25.91 14.21
CA LEU A 4 -16.68 24.99 13.58
C LEU A 4 -16.52 25.24 12.09
N SER A 5 -17.16 26.27 11.53
CA SER A 5 -17.21 26.52 10.08
C SER A 5 -15.83 26.65 9.43
N ASN A 6 -14.82 27.09 10.17
CA ASN A 6 -13.44 27.24 9.70
C ASN A 6 -12.46 26.19 10.26
N LYS A 7 -12.97 25.18 10.98
CA LYS A 7 -12.15 24.13 11.58
C LYS A 7 -11.90 22.99 10.61
N GLU A 8 -10.68 22.47 10.65
CA GLU A 8 -10.29 21.23 9.98
C GLU A 8 -10.73 20.05 10.83
N LEU A 9 -11.97 19.62 10.64
CA LEU A 9 -12.60 18.58 11.45
C LEU A 9 -13.33 17.57 10.59
N LEU A 10 -13.10 16.29 10.87
CA LEU A 10 -13.78 15.18 10.27
C LEU A 10 -14.99 14.80 11.12
N ILE A 11 -16.19 14.75 10.52
CA ILE A 11 -17.41 14.33 11.21
C ILE A 11 -17.99 13.06 10.60
N PRO A 12 -18.73 12.24 11.37
CA PRO A 12 -19.42 11.07 10.84
C PRO A 12 -20.41 11.44 9.73
N TYR A 13 -20.54 10.58 8.72
CA TYR A 13 -21.46 10.81 7.61
C TYR A 13 -22.92 10.88 8.06
N GLY A 14 -23.29 10.07 9.07
CA GLY A 14 -24.61 10.14 9.70
C GLY A 14 -24.91 11.51 10.31
N THR A 15 -23.93 12.14 10.96
CA THR A 15 -24.04 13.50 11.49
C THR A 15 -24.26 14.52 10.36
N TYR A 16 -23.51 14.43 9.27
CA TYR A 16 -23.72 15.25 8.08
C TYR A 16 -25.12 15.05 7.46
N GLN A 17 -25.58 13.81 7.35
CA GLN A 17 -26.91 13.50 6.80
C GLN A 17 -28.03 14.09 7.65
N ASP A 18 -27.93 13.98 8.97
CA ASP A 18 -28.87 14.60 9.91
C ASP A 18 -28.91 16.13 9.75
N MET A 19 -27.74 16.78 9.63
CA MET A 19 -27.66 18.22 9.39
C MET A 19 -28.38 18.61 8.09
N ILE A 20 -28.14 17.91 6.98
CA ILE A 20 -28.82 18.15 5.70
C ILE A 20 -30.34 17.95 5.83
N LYS A 21 -30.77 16.89 6.51
CA LYS A 21 -32.20 16.60 6.75
C LYS A 21 -32.86 17.74 7.50
N ARG A 22 -32.26 18.19 8.61
CA ARG A 22 -32.80 19.30 9.42
C ARG A 22 -32.82 20.62 8.66
N THR A 23 -31.80 20.92 7.86
CA THR A 23 -31.79 22.10 6.99
C THR A 23 -32.95 22.10 5.99
N ARG A 24 -33.25 20.94 5.37
CA ARG A 24 -34.39 20.81 4.44
C ARG A 24 -35.73 21.04 5.15
N VAL A 25 -35.92 20.46 6.33
CA VAL A 25 -37.14 20.65 7.14
C VAL A 25 -37.30 22.12 7.51
N TYR A 26 -36.25 22.76 8.02
CA TYR A 26 -36.27 24.18 8.38
C TYR A 26 -36.65 25.05 7.18
N ARG A 27 -36.04 24.80 6.00
CA ARG A 27 -36.36 25.55 4.78
C ARG A 27 -37.81 25.40 4.36
N LYS A 28 -38.38 24.20 4.45
CA LYS A 28 -39.79 23.96 4.12
C LYS A 28 -40.73 24.74 5.06
N GLN A 29 -40.39 24.84 6.35
CA GLN A 29 -41.20 25.51 7.36
C GLN A 29 -41.07 27.04 7.33
N ASN A 30 -39.89 27.56 7.00
CA ASN A 30 -39.56 28.98 7.20
C ASN A 30 -39.34 29.74 5.89
N GLY A 31 -39.41 29.08 4.72
CA GLY A 31 -39.16 29.68 3.41
C GLY A 31 -37.70 30.08 3.13
N LYS A 32 -36.80 29.97 4.12
CA LYS A 32 -35.39 30.37 4.05
C LYS A 32 -34.46 29.33 4.64
N ASN A 33 -33.18 29.41 4.29
CA ASN A 33 -32.16 28.55 4.89
C ASN A 33 -31.84 29.00 6.33
N PRO A 34 -31.53 28.07 7.25
CA PRO A 34 -31.06 28.43 8.58
C PRO A 34 -29.68 29.09 8.49
N THR A 35 -29.38 30.08 9.34
CA THR A 35 -28.04 30.68 9.38
C THR A 35 -27.01 29.74 10.00
N ILE A 36 -27.43 29.00 11.04
CA ILE A 36 -26.61 28.07 11.82
C ILE A 36 -27.21 26.67 11.83
N ILE A 37 -26.36 25.65 11.77
CA ILE A 37 -26.75 24.24 11.81
C ILE A 37 -25.87 23.54 12.82
N TYR A 38 -26.47 23.12 13.92
CA TYR A 38 -25.79 22.35 14.95
C TYR A 38 -25.37 20.98 14.42
N LEU A 39 -24.18 20.50 14.78
CA LEU A 39 -23.73 19.15 14.48
C LEU A 39 -24.62 18.12 15.18
N ASN A 40 -24.97 18.38 16.44
CA ASN A 40 -25.89 17.55 17.23
C ASN A 40 -27.09 18.38 17.69
N SER A 41 -28.29 17.94 17.30
CA SER A 41 -29.55 18.63 17.58
C SER A 41 -29.96 18.61 19.05
N ARG A 42 -29.46 17.63 19.83
CA ARG A 42 -29.81 17.45 21.25
C ARG A 42 -29.02 18.37 22.15
N ASN A 43 -27.70 18.45 21.97
CA ASN A 43 -26.84 19.23 22.85
C ASN A 43 -26.60 20.68 22.37
N LYS A 44 -26.84 20.97 21.07
CA LYS A 44 -26.71 22.30 20.44
C LYS A 44 -25.44 23.06 20.81
N LYS A 45 -24.33 22.34 21.05
CA LYS A 45 -23.06 22.94 21.48
C LYS A 45 -22.26 23.45 20.29
N ASP A 46 -22.08 22.59 19.29
CA ASP A 46 -21.21 22.84 18.13
C ASP A 46 -22.04 23.06 16.88
N TYR A 47 -21.67 24.04 16.05
CA TYR A 47 -22.39 24.34 14.80
C TYR A 47 -21.47 24.69 13.65
N VAL A 48 -22.04 24.64 12.43
CA VAL A 48 -21.49 25.29 11.24
C VAL A 48 -22.53 26.22 10.64
N ASN A 49 -22.09 27.21 9.88
CA ASN A 49 -23.00 28.05 9.10
C ASN A 49 -23.50 27.31 7.84
N TYR A 50 -24.59 27.81 7.26
CA TYR A 50 -25.19 27.21 6.06
C TYR A 50 -24.25 27.20 4.85
N ILE A 51 -23.45 28.24 4.68
CA ILE A 51 -22.49 28.33 3.58
C ILE A 51 -21.53 27.14 3.64
N LYS A 52 -20.98 26.83 4.82
CA LYS A 52 -20.09 25.71 5.03
C LYS A 52 -20.78 24.36 4.80
N LEU A 53 -22.00 24.18 5.29
CA LEU A 53 -22.77 22.95 5.03
C LEU A 53 -23.05 22.77 3.53
N TYR A 54 -23.30 23.86 2.81
CA TYR A 54 -23.51 23.84 1.37
C TYR A 54 -22.22 23.49 0.58
N GLU A 55 -21.06 23.99 1.01
CA GLU A 55 -19.77 23.56 0.47
C GLU A 55 -19.52 22.07 0.71
N MET A 56 -19.78 21.59 1.94
CA MET A 56 -19.70 20.16 2.28
C MET A 56 -20.62 19.35 1.35
N TYR A 57 -21.84 19.82 1.11
CA TYR A 57 -22.79 19.19 0.20
C TYR A 57 -22.27 19.08 -1.23
N LYS A 58 -21.69 20.16 -1.79
CA LYS A 58 -21.06 20.13 -3.11
C LYS A 58 -19.96 19.08 -3.19
N ARG A 59 -19.09 19.02 -2.17
CA ARG A 59 -17.99 18.03 -2.10
C ARG A 59 -18.51 16.59 -2.01
N VAL A 60 -19.51 16.34 -1.18
CA VAL A 60 -20.11 15.00 -1.03
C VAL A 60 -20.82 14.58 -2.33
N LYS A 61 -21.53 15.50 -2.99
CA LYS A 61 -22.20 15.24 -4.28
C LYS A 61 -21.17 14.87 -5.35
N GLN A 62 -20.07 15.61 -5.44
CA GLN A 62 -18.99 15.33 -6.37
C GLN A 62 -18.34 13.97 -6.06
N TYR A 63 -18.02 13.70 -4.78
CA TYR A 63 -17.45 12.42 -4.36
C TYR A 63 -18.32 11.22 -4.77
N LYS A 64 -19.64 11.29 -4.56
CA LYS A 64 -20.56 10.22 -4.95
C LYS A 64 -20.68 10.04 -6.47
N LYS A 65 -20.49 11.11 -7.24
CA LYS A 65 -20.43 11.05 -8.70
C LYS A 65 -19.15 10.33 -9.16
N ASP A 66 -18.02 10.68 -8.54
CA ASP A 66 -16.71 10.14 -8.92
C ASP A 66 -16.51 8.70 -8.42
N LYS A 67 -17.14 8.36 -7.28
CA LYS A 67 -16.98 7.08 -6.57
C LYS A 67 -18.34 6.49 -6.17
N PRO A 68 -19.17 6.06 -7.14
CA PRO A 68 -20.56 5.66 -6.89
C PRO A 68 -20.72 4.40 -6.03
N LYS A 69 -19.69 3.54 -5.94
CA LYS A 69 -19.71 2.28 -5.18
C LYS A 69 -19.02 2.37 -3.81
N GLU A 70 -18.40 3.49 -3.47
CA GLU A 70 -17.69 3.64 -2.19
C GLU A 70 -18.60 4.16 -1.08
N VAL A 71 -18.53 3.51 0.08
CA VAL A 71 -19.25 3.95 1.28
C VAL A 71 -18.56 5.17 1.88
N LEU A 72 -19.28 6.28 1.96
CA LEU A 72 -18.80 7.48 2.61
C LEU A 72 -19.11 7.42 4.11
N ASN A 73 -18.10 7.12 4.92
CA ASN A 73 -18.27 6.99 6.38
C ASN A 73 -18.13 8.33 7.13
N ASN A 74 -17.37 9.29 6.58
CA ASN A 74 -17.08 10.57 7.22
C ASN A 74 -17.01 11.72 6.20
N VAL A 75 -17.18 12.96 6.67
CA VAL A 75 -17.16 14.20 5.87
C VAL A 75 -16.35 15.28 6.59
N TRP A 76 -15.43 15.93 5.88
CA TRP A 76 -14.68 17.07 6.41
C TRP A 76 -15.52 18.36 6.41
N ILE A 77 -15.50 19.11 7.51
CA ILE A 77 -16.01 20.49 7.58
C ILE A 77 -15.12 21.41 6.74
N ASN A 78 -13.83 21.48 7.06
CA ASN A 78 -12.78 21.91 6.12
C ASN A 78 -11.80 20.75 5.94
N LYS A 79 -11.39 20.53 4.69
CA LYS A 79 -10.25 19.65 4.43
C LYS A 79 -9.00 20.35 4.94
N PRO A 80 -8.02 19.62 5.51
CA PRO A 80 -6.75 20.22 5.87
C PRO A 80 -6.11 20.92 4.67
N LYS A 81 -5.66 22.16 4.86
CA LYS A 81 -4.88 22.86 3.84
C LYS A 81 -3.54 22.17 3.70
N ILE A 82 -3.38 21.37 2.64
CA ILE A 82 -2.09 20.78 2.31
C ILE A 82 -1.24 21.89 1.68
N SER A 83 -0.32 22.50 2.44
CA SER A 83 0.79 23.24 1.84
C SER A 83 1.79 22.23 1.29
N ILE A 84 1.73 21.95 -0.01
CA ILE A 84 2.66 21.06 -0.68
C ILE A 84 3.76 21.92 -1.30
N ASN A 85 4.98 21.86 -0.74
CA ASN A 85 6.17 22.04 -1.58
C ASN A 85 6.21 20.81 -2.49
N VAL A 86 5.84 20.97 -3.77
CA VAL A 86 5.93 19.87 -4.75
C VAL A 86 7.40 19.71 -5.10
N LEU A 87 8.12 18.94 -4.29
CA LEU A 87 9.26 18.18 -4.80
C LEU A 87 8.66 17.18 -5.79
N ILE A 88 8.94 17.37 -7.08
CA ILE A 88 8.75 16.31 -8.06
C ILE A 88 9.50 15.09 -7.50
N PRO A 89 8.85 13.93 -7.28
CA PRO A 89 9.56 12.75 -6.82
C PRO A 89 10.70 12.46 -7.79
N LYS A 90 11.94 12.44 -7.30
CA LYS A 90 13.13 12.04 -8.08
C LYS A 90 13.01 10.62 -8.66
N TYR A 91 12.05 9.83 -8.16
CA TYR A 91 11.80 8.43 -8.51
C TYR A 91 10.30 8.15 -8.61
N ASN A 92 9.91 7.30 -9.56
CA ASN A 92 8.62 6.62 -9.54
C ASN A 92 8.78 5.31 -8.76
N ASN A 93 8.24 5.27 -7.55
CA ASN A 93 8.32 4.13 -6.65
C ASN A 93 7.08 3.25 -6.78
N PRO A 94 7.21 1.91 -6.70
CA PRO A 94 6.06 1.02 -6.72
C PRO A 94 5.17 1.25 -5.51
N THR A 95 3.87 1.09 -5.73
CA THR A 95 2.92 0.87 -4.65
C THR A 95 2.86 -0.62 -4.37
N VAL A 96 3.06 -1.02 -3.12
CA VAL A 96 2.87 -2.40 -2.67
C VAL A 96 1.78 -2.46 -1.61
N ASN A 97 0.94 -3.49 -1.63
CA ASN A 97 -0.06 -3.74 -0.60
C ASN A 97 0.36 -4.98 0.18
N ILE A 98 0.54 -4.85 1.48
CA ILE A 98 0.99 -5.92 2.37
C ILE A 98 -0.01 -6.01 3.52
N ASN A 99 -0.65 -7.16 3.70
CA ASN A 99 -1.67 -7.39 4.73
C ASN A 99 -2.78 -6.31 4.73
N GLY A 100 -3.27 -5.96 3.53
CA GLY A 100 -4.33 -4.97 3.32
C GLY A 100 -3.89 -3.51 3.48
N LYS A 101 -2.60 -3.26 3.77
CA LYS A 101 -2.06 -1.91 3.95
C LYS A 101 -1.16 -1.51 2.80
N LYS A 102 -1.39 -0.29 2.30
CA LYS A 102 -0.63 0.30 1.20
C LYS A 102 0.69 0.88 1.70
N TYR A 103 1.78 0.58 1.00
CA TYR A 103 3.12 1.12 1.20
C TYR A 103 3.68 1.64 -0.13
N ILE A 104 4.53 2.65 -0.05
CA ILE A 104 5.29 3.19 -1.19
C ILE A 104 6.76 3.23 -0.74
N PRO A 105 7.49 2.10 -0.81
CA PRO A 105 8.88 2.05 -0.37
C PRO A 105 9.72 3.03 -1.19
N SER A 106 10.63 3.75 -0.51
CA SER A 106 11.47 4.77 -1.16
C SER A 106 12.59 4.18 -2.03
N ASN A 107 12.96 2.93 -1.77
CA ASN A 107 13.95 2.13 -2.48
C ASN A 107 13.71 0.64 -2.20
N PHE A 108 14.48 -0.24 -2.83
CA PHE A 108 14.31 -1.69 -2.67
C PHE A 108 14.62 -2.17 -1.25
N THR A 109 15.61 -1.59 -0.59
CA THR A 109 15.93 -1.90 0.82
C THR A 109 14.71 -1.70 1.74
N LYS A 110 13.97 -0.60 1.55
CA LYS A 110 12.73 -0.36 2.32
C LYS A 110 11.61 -1.33 1.97
N PHE A 111 11.55 -1.83 0.74
CA PHE A 111 10.63 -2.93 0.41
C PHE A 111 11.02 -4.22 1.14
N TYR A 112 12.31 -4.60 1.10
CA TYR A 112 12.84 -5.78 1.78
C TYR A 112 12.56 -5.75 3.29
N ASP A 113 12.75 -4.60 3.94
CA ASP A 113 12.47 -4.44 5.38
C ASP A 113 11.01 -4.73 5.73
N LEU A 114 10.05 -4.39 4.85
CA LEU A 114 8.62 -4.65 5.07
C LEU A 114 8.25 -6.14 5.04
N MET A 115 9.11 -6.99 4.46
CA MET A 115 8.87 -8.43 4.39
C MET A 115 9.16 -9.14 5.72
N GLY A 116 9.82 -8.47 6.68
CA GLY A 116 10.17 -9.03 7.98
C GLY A 116 8.97 -9.67 8.68
N GLY A 117 9.03 -10.99 8.89
CA GLY A 117 7.97 -11.73 9.58
C GLY A 117 6.63 -11.81 8.82
N PHE A 118 6.62 -11.60 7.50
CA PHE A 118 5.41 -11.72 6.67
C PHE A 118 4.82 -13.14 6.74
N GLY A 119 5.66 -14.17 6.69
CA GLY A 119 5.30 -15.58 6.70
C GLY A 119 5.88 -16.32 5.50
N TYR A 120 6.55 -17.43 5.76
CA TYR A 120 7.09 -18.35 4.76
C TYR A 120 6.27 -19.65 4.75
N SER A 121 6.06 -20.21 3.56
CA SER A 121 5.34 -21.47 3.38
C SER A 121 6.25 -22.52 2.71
N TYR A 122 6.22 -23.73 3.25
CA TYR A 122 7.03 -24.86 2.78
C TYR A 122 6.22 -25.69 1.78
N TYR A 123 6.19 -25.26 0.51
CA TYR A 123 5.78 -26.10 -0.61
C TYR A 123 6.84 -26.06 -1.71
N TYR A 124 6.92 -27.14 -2.47
CA TYR A 124 7.78 -27.24 -3.64
C TYR A 124 7.13 -26.52 -4.82
N ASN A 125 7.98 -26.02 -5.73
CA ASN A 125 7.63 -25.45 -7.03
C ASN A 125 6.96 -24.07 -6.98
N ASP A 126 7.02 -23.35 -8.10
CA ASP A 126 6.18 -22.19 -8.40
C ASP A 126 4.75 -22.70 -8.63
N ILE A 127 3.84 -22.28 -7.74
CA ILE A 127 2.41 -22.61 -7.83
C ILE A 127 1.55 -21.34 -7.98
N TYR A 128 2.18 -20.16 -8.05
CA TYR A 128 1.49 -18.89 -8.09
C TYR A 128 2.05 -18.02 -9.21
N SER A 129 1.21 -17.70 -10.19
CA SER A 129 1.49 -16.59 -11.11
C SER A 129 1.78 -15.29 -10.35
N LEU A 130 2.55 -14.37 -10.93
CA LEU A 130 2.77 -13.00 -10.41
C LEU A 130 1.51 -12.32 -9.87
N SER A 131 0.39 -12.49 -10.58
CA SER A 131 -0.90 -11.91 -10.18
C SER A 131 -1.41 -12.49 -8.86
N GLN A 132 -1.19 -13.78 -8.63
CA GLN A 132 -1.51 -14.48 -7.40
C GLN A 132 -0.52 -14.12 -6.29
N GLU A 133 0.76 -13.95 -6.58
CA GLU A 133 1.76 -13.47 -5.61
C GLU A 133 1.42 -12.09 -5.07
N ILE A 134 1.10 -11.13 -5.96
CA ILE A 134 0.69 -9.78 -5.57
C ILE A 134 -0.59 -9.82 -4.73
N LYS A 135 -1.54 -10.71 -5.09
CA LYS A 135 -2.74 -10.95 -4.29
C LYS A 135 -2.39 -11.53 -2.93
N ASN A 136 -1.50 -12.51 -2.86
CA ASN A 136 -1.05 -13.17 -1.64
C ASN A 136 -0.35 -12.18 -0.71
N LEU A 137 0.52 -11.33 -1.25
CA LEU A 137 1.11 -10.18 -0.55
C LEU A 137 0.03 -9.28 0.05
N THR A 138 -1.00 -8.96 -0.74
CA THR A 138 -2.11 -8.09 -0.33
C THR A 138 -2.93 -8.70 0.80
N ILE A 139 -3.24 -10.00 0.74
CA ILE A 139 -4.08 -10.66 1.74
C ILE A 139 -3.29 -11.28 2.91
N GLY A 140 -1.96 -11.21 2.87
CA GLY A 140 -1.10 -11.79 3.90
C GLY A 140 -0.99 -13.32 3.87
N LYS A 141 -1.10 -13.91 2.67
CA LYS A 141 -0.88 -15.34 2.47
C LYS A 141 0.61 -15.61 2.28
N ALA A 142 1.16 -16.52 3.09
CA ALA A 142 2.56 -16.93 3.02
C ALA A 142 2.90 -17.58 1.66
N MET A 143 4.16 -17.41 1.24
CA MET A 143 4.69 -17.87 -0.05
C MET A 143 6.03 -18.61 0.12
N ASN A 144 6.52 -19.30 -0.92
CA ASN A 144 7.78 -20.04 -0.87
C ASN A 144 8.96 -19.25 -1.47
N CYS A 145 10.11 -19.91 -1.62
CA CYS A 145 11.32 -19.26 -2.10
C CYS A 145 11.28 -18.78 -3.55
N THR A 146 10.62 -19.52 -4.42
CA THR A 146 10.50 -19.16 -5.83
C THR A 146 9.56 -17.96 -5.98
N ASP A 147 8.39 -17.99 -5.34
CA ASP A 147 7.43 -16.89 -5.49
C ASP A 147 8.00 -15.58 -4.91
N PHE A 148 8.71 -15.67 -3.77
CA PHE A 148 9.33 -14.49 -3.18
C PHE A 148 10.45 -13.90 -4.05
N ALA A 149 11.19 -14.75 -4.77
CA ALA A 149 12.20 -14.29 -5.70
C ALA A 149 11.57 -13.62 -6.93
N GLN A 150 10.52 -14.22 -7.51
CA GLN A 150 9.79 -13.70 -8.66
C GLN A 150 9.12 -12.35 -8.33
N LEU A 151 8.39 -12.29 -7.22
CA LEU A 151 7.83 -11.05 -6.69
C LEU A 151 8.91 -9.98 -6.47
N GLY A 152 10.04 -10.36 -5.88
CA GLY A 152 11.16 -9.44 -5.62
C GLY A 152 11.74 -8.83 -6.90
N VAL A 153 11.99 -9.67 -7.91
CA VAL A 153 12.47 -9.24 -9.24
C VAL A 153 11.45 -8.32 -9.92
N TYR A 154 10.16 -8.67 -9.86
CA TYR A 154 9.11 -7.83 -10.38
C TYR A 154 9.09 -6.46 -9.69
N ILE A 155 9.05 -6.41 -8.35
CA ILE A 155 9.01 -5.15 -7.59
C ILE A 155 10.25 -4.30 -7.88
N ALA A 156 11.45 -4.88 -7.99
CA ALA A 156 12.65 -4.17 -8.40
C ALA A 156 12.50 -3.51 -9.79
N SER A 157 11.89 -4.21 -10.76
CA SER A 157 11.65 -3.66 -12.10
C SER A 157 10.74 -2.42 -12.13
N GLN A 158 9.91 -2.25 -11.11
CA GLN A 158 8.97 -1.13 -11.03
C GLN A 158 9.58 0.16 -10.51
N PHE A 159 10.77 0.13 -9.89
CA PHE A 159 11.46 1.35 -9.49
C PHE A 159 12.11 2.03 -10.70
N LYS A 160 11.69 3.27 -10.98
CA LYS A 160 12.14 4.04 -12.15
C LYS A 160 12.67 5.42 -11.78
N LYS A 161 13.69 5.85 -12.51
CA LYS A 161 14.20 7.22 -12.52
C LYS A 161 14.20 7.69 -13.98
N ASP A 162 13.58 8.84 -14.24
CA ASP A 162 13.46 9.40 -15.60
C ASP A 162 12.86 8.40 -16.62
N GLY A 163 11.87 7.62 -16.17
CA GLY A 163 11.20 6.59 -16.97
C GLY A 163 11.98 5.29 -17.18
N LYS A 164 13.22 5.19 -16.71
CA LYS A 164 14.09 4.02 -16.85
C LYS A 164 14.17 3.24 -15.54
N GLN A 165 14.16 1.91 -15.65
CA GLN A 165 14.42 1.01 -14.52
C GLN A 165 15.80 1.29 -13.92
N ILE A 166 15.89 1.34 -12.59
CA ILE A 166 17.15 1.68 -11.90
C ILE A 166 17.90 0.47 -11.35
N TYR A 167 17.23 -0.67 -11.23
CA TYR A 167 17.81 -1.91 -10.75
C TYR A 167 17.98 -2.92 -11.87
N THR A 168 19.11 -3.60 -11.90
CA THR A 168 19.31 -4.81 -12.67
C THR A 168 19.23 -6.00 -11.73
N THR A 169 18.52 -7.05 -12.13
CA THR A 169 18.32 -8.25 -11.33
C THR A 169 18.71 -9.51 -12.09
N ARG A 170 19.05 -10.56 -11.35
CA ARG A 170 19.18 -11.93 -11.88
C ARG A 170 18.78 -12.94 -10.81
N TYR A 171 18.01 -13.96 -11.19
CA TYR A 171 17.73 -15.08 -10.31
C TYR A 171 19.00 -15.86 -10.01
N ARG A 172 19.09 -16.40 -8.80
CA ARG A 172 20.19 -17.22 -8.28
C ARG A 172 19.59 -18.48 -7.68
N HIS A 173 19.85 -19.63 -8.28
CA HIS A 173 19.42 -20.92 -7.76
C HIS A 173 20.59 -21.64 -7.08
N VAL A 174 20.34 -22.17 -5.89
CA VAL A 174 21.37 -22.69 -4.99
C VAL A 174 20.96 -24.05 -4.46
N ASP A 175 21.88 -25.00 -4.46
CA ASP A 175 21.73 -26.22 -3.69
C ASP A 175 22.20 -25.95 -2.25
N CYS A 176 21.25 -25.96 -1.31
CA CYS A 176 21.51 -25.82 0.10
C CYS A 176 22.31 -27.00 0.63
N LYS A 177 23.28 -26.74 1.51
CA LYS A 177 24.05 -27.79 2.18
C LYS A 177 23.18 -28.77 2.98
N SER A 178 22.00 -28.35 3.42
CA SER A 178 21.00 -29.18 4.11
C SER A 178 20.24 -30.16 3.20
N GLY A 179 20.45 -30.14 1.87
CA GLY A 179 19.91 -31.13 0.95
C GLY A 179 18.66 -30.74 0.17
N GLY A 180 18.44 -29.44 -0.09
CA GLY A 180 17.32 -28.94 -0.92
C GLY A 180 17.72 -27.76 -1.80
N GLY A 181 16.91 -27.45 -2.82
CA GLY A 181 17.09 -26.25 -3.64
C GLY A 181 16.52 -25.00 -2.96
N HIS A 182 17.17 -23.85 -3.14
CA HIS A 182 16.69 -22.56 -2.68
C HIS A 182 16.85 -21.50 -3.76
N THR A 183 15.79 -20.73 -3.95
CA THR A 183 15.74 -19.67 -4.93
C THR A 183 15.95 -18.32 -4.26
N GLN A 184 16.88 -17.56 -4.81
CA GLN A 184 17.17 -16.17 -4.44
C GLN A 184 17.25 -15.34 -5.72
N PHE A 185 17.53 -14.05 -5.56
CA PHE A 185 17.99 -13.23 -6.67
C PHE A 185 19.07 -12.27 -6.20
N GLU A 186 19.80 -11.71 -7.15
CA GLU A 186 20.75 -10.65 -6.92
C GLU A 186 20.27 -9.36 -7.56
N ILE A 187 20.61 -8.24 -6.94
CA ILE A 187 20.25 -6.90 -7.38
C ILE A 187 21.49 -6.00 -7.44
N GLN A 188 21.55 -5.15 -8.45
CA GLN A 188 22.54 -4.07 -8.59
C GLN A 188 21.84 -2.81 -9.12
N GLY A 189 22.43 -1.64 -8.92
CA GLY A 189 21.86 -0.35 -9.32
C GLY A 189 21.03 0.30 -8.21
N GLY A 190 20.50 1.50 -8.45
CA GLY A 190 19.85 2.29 -7.41
C GLY A 190 20.79 2.57 -6.23
N GLU A 191 20.48 2.03 -5.04
CA GLU A 191 21.34 2.09 -3.85
C GLU A 191 22.46 1.03 -3.81
N PHE A 192 22.50 0.08 -4.75
CA PHE A 192 23.44 -1.04 -4.75
C PHE A 192 24.59 -0.82 -5.74
N ASN A 193 25.79 -0.53 -5.22
CA ASN A 193 26.99 -0.34 -6.03
C ASN A 193 27.59 -1.65 -6.57
N LYS A 194 27.20 -2.79 -6.01
CA LYS A 194 27.63 -4.14 -6.41
C LYS A 194 26.45 -5.10 -6.38
N TRP A 195 26.59 -6.24 -7.05
CA TRP A 195 25.65 -7.35 -6.91
C TRP A 195 25.47 -7.70 -5.44
N THR A 196 24.23 -7.60 -4.98
CA THR A 196 23.80 -7.81 -3.61
C THR A 196 22.80 -8.96 -3.62
N ILE A 197 23.06 -10.01 -2.84
CA ILE A 197 22.14 -11.15 -2.73
C ILE A 197 20.91 -10.69 -1.93
N VAL A 198 19.73 -11.05 -2.42
CA VAL A 198 18.45 -10.80 -1.76
C VAL A 198 17.75 -12.13 -1.50
N ASP A 199 17.46 -12.38 -0.23
CA ASP A 199 16.69 -13.53 0.22
C ASP A 199 15.47 -13.04 1.01
N ILE A 200 14.37 -12.82 0.29
CA ILE A 200 13.10 -12.37 0.89
C ILE A 200 12.48 -13.51 1.72
N SER A 201 12.68 -14.76 1.33
CA SER A 201 12.15 -15.92 2.02
C SER A 201 12.70 -16.03 3.44
N ALA A 202 14.02 -15.92 3.57
CA ALA A 202 14.68 -15.89 4.87
C ALA A 202 14.24 -14.69 5.71
N LYS A 203 14.01 -13.52 5.08
CA LYS A 203 13.47 -12.33 5.75
C LYS A 203 12.03 -12.51 6.23
N ALA A 204 11.22 -13.21 5.44
CA ALA A 204 9.79 -13.38 5.65
C ALA A 204 9.46 -14.46 6.68
N ASP A 205 10.32 -15.45 6.87
CA ASP A 205 10.10 -16.52 7.84
C ASP A 205 10.01 -15.98 9.28
N LYS A 206 8.89 -16.28 9.93
CA LYS A 206 8.60 -15.85 11.30
C LYS A 206 9.42 -16.60 12.34
N ASN A 207 9.92 -17.79 11.98
CA ASN A 207 10.66 -18.66 12.86
C ASN A 207 12.18 -18.45 12.75
N SER A 208 12.60 -17.66 11.77
CA SER A 208 13.99 -17.33 11.53
C SER A 208 14.40 -16.04 12.24
N ARG A 209 15.71 -15.89 12.44
CA ARG A 209 16.28 -14.59 12.77
C ARG A 209 16.02 -13.59 11.64
N ILE A 210 16.04 -12.30 11.95
CA ILE A 210 15.89 -11.26 10.93
C ILE A 210 17.18 -11.18 10.10
N TYR A 211 17.08 -11.51 8.82
CA TYR A 211 18.18 -11.41 7.88
C TYR A 211 18.30 -9.99 7.30
N SER A 212 19.53 -9.59 7.02
CA SER A 212 19.88 -8.36 6.28
C SER A 212 20.15 -8.68 4.82
N LEU A 213 20.19 -7.67 3.95
CA LEU A 213 20.64 -7.86 2.57
C LEU A 213 22.07 -8.44 2.53
N SER A 214 22.36 -9.27 1.54
CA SER A 214 23.56 -10.12 1.46
C SER A 214 23.72 -11.17 2.56
N ASP A 215 22.71 -11.35 3.42
CA ASP A 215 22.59 -12.43 4.40
C ASP A 215 21.29 -13.20 4.09
N GLY A 216 21.23 -14.48 4.41
CA GLY A 216 20.09 -15.32 4.03
C GLY A 216 20.33 -16.80 4.19
N TRP A 217 19.38 -17.59 3.72
CA TRP A 217 19.52 -19.03 3.71
C TRP A 217 20.47 -19.48 2.58
N CYS A 218 21.13 -20.61 2.80
CA CYS A 218 21.93 -21.29 1.77
C CYS A 218 23.05 -20.45 1.12
N LEU A 219 23.55 -19.41 1.80
CA LEU A 219 24.70 -18.63 1.31
C LEU A 219 26.01 -19.43 1.27
N ASN A 220 26.10 -20.50 2.07
CA ASN A 220 27.18 -21.47 2.06
C ASN A 220 26.90 -22.70 1.16
N GLY A 221 25.82 -22.65 0.38
CA GLY A 221 25.47 -23.68 -0.61
C GLY A 221 26.22 -23.50 -1.93
N THR A 222 25.97 -24.42 -2.86
CA THR A 222 26.57 -24.38 -4.21
C THR A 222 25.63 -23.66 -5.16
N VAL A 223 26.13 -22.64 -5.87
CA VAL A 223 25.34 -21.97 -6.91
C VAL A 223 25.20 -22.91 -8.09
N ARG A 224 23.96 -23.30 -8.39
CA ARG A 224 23.64 -24.17 -9.51
C ARG A 224 23.54 -23.40 -10.82
N GLY A 225 22.97 -22.20 -10.78
CA GLY A 225 22.80 -21.38 -11.97
C GLY A 225 22.21 -20.01 -11.70
N TYR A 226 22.20 -19.18 -12.74
CA TYR A 226 21.54 -17.88 -12.77
C TYR A 226 20.54 -17.83 -13.92
N ASN A 227 19.37 -17.23 -13.68
CA ASN A 227 18.30 -17.06 -14.68
C ASN A 227 17.97 -18.36 -15.46
N GLU A 228 17.86 -19.49 -14.75
CA GLU A 228 17.46 -20.74 -15.38
C GLU A 228 16.04 -20.59 -15.99
N SER A 229 15.78 -21.28 -17.11
CA SER A 229 14.56 -21.06 -17.89
C SER A 229 13.27 -21.32 -17.10
N TRP A 230 13.29 -22.27 -16.16
CA TRP A 230 12.14 -22.67 -15.37
C TRP A 230 11.67 -21.57 -14.40
N ILE A 231 12.57 -20.73 -13.90
CA ILE A 231 12.21 -19.64 -12.98
C ILE A 231 11.80 -18.34 -13.69
N LEU A 232 12.21 -18.19 -14.96
CA LEU A 232 11.84 -17.04 -15.77
C LEU A 232 10.37 -17.07 -16.20
N VAL A 233 9.75 -18.25 -16.17
CA VAL A 233 8.36 -18.47 -16.50
C VAL A 233 7.56 -18.53 -15.20
N ASP A 234 6.99 -17.39 -14.83
CA ASP A 234 6.09 -17.26 -13.68
C ASP A 234 4.66 -17.58 -14.14
N ASP A 235 4.35 -18.87 -14.22
CA ASP A 235 3.06 -19.40 -14.69
C ASP A 235 2.29 -20.19 -13.62
N GLY A 236 2.87 -20.34 -12.42
CA GLY A 236 2.30 -21.12 -11.32
C GLY A 236 2.22 -22.62 -11.58
N LYS A 237 3.10 -23.18 -12.41
CA LYS A 237 3.08 -24.61 -12.79
C LYS A 237 4.42 -25.34 -12.70
N THR A 238 5.52 -24.66 -12.37
CA THR A 238 6.88 -25.20 -12.53
C THR A 238 7.52 -25.54 -11.19
#